data_AF-A0A9P1AE28-F1
#
_entry.id   AF-A0A9P1AE28-F1
#
_cell.length_a   1.000
_cell.length_b   1.000
_cell.length_c   1.000
_cell.angle_alpha   90.00
_cell.angle_beta   90.00
_cell.angle_gamma   90.00
#
_symmetry.space_group_name_H-M   'P 1'
#
loop_
_entity.id
_entity.type
_entity.pdbx_description
1 polymer ?
#
loop_
_entity_poly.entity_id
_entity_poly.type
_entity_poly.pdbx_seq_one_letter_code
_entity_poly.pdbx_strand_id
1 'polypeptide(L)'
;MVCLNYQTPGLMMDLQEGKFSENGGCGYVLKPMVMKDEIFIPRDDFIGQYTIPFECLQAGYRHIYLLNNEGDPLENATLFVHVAITNRRGGGKAKKRGMSVKKKNSRISSGMKVVGIKSVDDQFKVAIMPLTESIAMRNRLENAMTDWQEDCGLGPAGTIRQGIRLIYSRMVTLSANLGSVGSPPPPSFSLADNNETNELTVPFIIDSDDHGYPTITTHSVLPDQLQRSFNKLKNLISHCTSTLSKAETLLQKIEESIRKLSECHEELSNLCSDCGLKGQKAIRAAENFTWNLRLLKAQLNFMNRSQEEAQDVITQIFDTGGVLGVLSHKLLNRKNGRKFSRVVPDPSRDSVL
;
A
#
# COMPACT_ATOMS: atom_id res chain seq x y z
N MET A 1 -18.73 -34.37 8.34
CA MET A 1 -19.81 -33.70 9.11
C MET A 1 -19.36 -32.29 9.41
N VAL A 2 -20.23 -31.31 9.19
CA VAL A 2 -19.99 -29.92 9.61
C VAL A 2 -20.78 -29.72 10.89
N CYS A 3 -20.08 -29.51 12.02
CA CYS A 3 -20.71 -29.36 13.34
C CYS A 3 -20.89 -27.87 13.65
N LEU A 4 -22.07 -27.49 14.16
CA LEU A 4 -22.43 -26.14 14.53
C LEU A 4 -22.85 -26.07 16.01
N ASN A 5 -22.72 -24.89 16.62
CA ASN A 5 -23.19 -24.61 17.98
C ASN A 5 -24.66 -24.19 17.95
N TYR A 6 -25.58 -25.10 18.26
CA TYR A 6 -27.04 -24.87 18.25
C TYR A 6 -27.50 -23.77 19.20
N GLN A 7 -26.73 -23.48 20.26
CA GLN A 7 -27.01 -22.42 21.22
C GLN A 7 -26.75 -20.99 20.70
N THR A 8 -26.20 -20.83 19.49
CA THR A 8 -25.85 -19.51 18.92
C THR A 8 -26.69 -19.23 17.67
N PRO A 9 -27.72 -18.36 17.76
CA PRO A 9 -28.51 -17.99 16.59
C PRO A 9 -27.70 -17.13 15.62
N GLY A 10 -28.10 -17.14 14.34
CA GLY A 10 -27.51 -16.31 13.29
C GLY A 10 -27.47 -17.02 11.94
N LEU A 11 -26.96 -16.32 10.92
CA LEU A 11 -27.01 -16.73 9.52
C LEU A 11 -26.59 -18.19 9.24
N MET A 12 -25.58 -18.70 9.94
CA MET A 12 -25.11 -20.08 9.77
C MET A 12 -26.11 -21.12 10.31
N MET A 13 -26.84 -20.78 11.37
CA MET A 13 -27.93 -21.58 11.91
C MET A 13 -29.14 -21.52 10.98
N ASP A 14 -29.49 -20.33 10.48
CA ASP A 14 -30.61 -20.16 9.55
C ASP A 14 -30.40 -20.96 8.24
N LEU A 15 -29.15 -21.00 7.74
CA LEU A 15 -28.76 -21.83 6.59
C LEU A 15 -28.80 -23.33 6.90
N GLN A 16 -28.39 -23.74 8.09
CA GLN A 16 -28.47 -25.13 8.55
C GLN A 16 -29.93 -25.58 8.63
N GLU A 17 -30.80 -24.77 9.23
CA GLU A 17 -32.24 -25.03 9.33
C GLU A 17 -32.89 -25.09 7.95
N GLY A 18 -32.58 -24.12 7.07
CA GLY A 18 -33.05 -24.12 5.70
C GLY A 18 -32.61 -25.36 4.93
N LYS A 19 -31.32 -25.73 5.00
CA LYS A 19 -30.78 -26.87 4.25
C LYS A 19 -31.33 -28.21 4.73
N PHE A 20 -31.46 -28.40 6.04
CA PHE A 20 -31.94 -29.66 6.62
C PHE A 20 -33.46 -29.73 6.74
N SER A 21 -34.19 -28.70 6.32
CA SER A 21 -35.63 -28.81 6.05
C SER A 21 -35.94 -29.70 4.84
N GLU A 22 -34.97 -29.91 3.94
CA GLU A 22 -35.06 -30.87 2.84
C GLU A 22 -35.24 -32.31 3.37
N ASN A 23 -35.77 -33.19 2.52
CA ASN A 23 -36.01 -34.60 2.87
C ASN A 23 -36.86 -34.77 4.16
N GLY A 24 -37.84 -33.88 4.35
CA GLY A 24 -38.79 -33.95 5.46
C GLY A 24 -38.19 -33.65 6.84
N GLY A 25 -37.06 -32.93 6.93
CA GLY A 25 -36.50 -32.55 8.23
C GLY A 25 -35.76 -33.68 8.96
N CYS A 26 -35.49 -34.81 8.31
CA CYS A 26 -34.93 -36.00 8.98
C CYS A 26 -33.45 -35.88 9.38
N GLY A 27 -32.80 -34.74 9.08
CA GLY A 27 -31.38 -34.52 9.38
C GLY A 27 -30.41 -35.13 8.36
N TYR A 28 -30.92 -35.75 7.28
CA TYR A 28 -30.12 -36.31 6.20
C TYR A 28 -30.54 -35.75 4.84
N VAL A 29 -29.59 -35.13 4.14
CA VAL A 29 -29.77 -34.61 2.78
C VAL A 29 -28.81 -35.32 1.85
N LEU A 30 -29.35 -35.89 0.76
CA LEU A 30 -28.57 -36.56 -0.25
C LEU A 30 -27.62 -35.57 -0.93
N LYS A 31 -26.33 -35.92 -1.01
CA LYS A 31 -25.39 -35.14 -1.82
C LYS A 31 -25.82 -35.13 -3.30
N PRO A 32 -25.52 -34.06 -4.05
CA PRO A 32 -25.71 -34.02 -5.50
C PRO A 32 -25.06 -35.24 -6.19
N MET A 33 -25.64 -35.70 -7.30
CA MET A 33 -25.18 -36.93 -7.99
C MET A 33 -23.72 -36.86 -8.42
N VAL A 34 -23.24 -35.69 -8.85
CA VAL A 34 -21.83 -35.42 -9.21
C VAL A 34 -20.85 -35.69 -8.06
N MET A 35 -21.31 -35.72 -6.80
CA MET A 35 -20.49 -36.03 -5.62
C MET A 35 -20.61 -37.48 -5.15
N LYS A 36 -21.37 -38.33 -5.87
CA LYS A 36 -21.67 -39.72 -5.49
C LYS A 36 -21.02 -40.77 -6.40
N ASP A 37 -20.58 -40.41 -7.60
CA ASP A 37 -20.01 -41.38 -8.53
C ASP A 37 -18.57 -41.74 -8.14
N GLU A 38 -18.37 -43.00 -7.72
CA GLU A 38 -17.07 -43.55 -7.27
C GLU A 38 -16.03 -43.71 -8.39
N ILE A 39 -16.38 -43.41 -9.65
CA ILE A 39 -15.48 -43.44 -10.81
C ILE A 39 -14.78 -42.07 -11.01
N PHE A 40 -15.21 -41.02 -10.31
CA PHE A 40 -14.75 -39.64 -10.54
C PHE A 40 -13.78 -39.13 -9.46
N ILE A 41 -12.70 -39.88 -9.21
CA ILE A 41 -11.47 -39.27 -8.66
C ILE A 41 -10.23 -39.70 -9.46
N PRO A 42 -10.09 -39.31 -10.74
CA PRO A 42 -8.82 -38.86 -11.26
C PRO A 42 -8.61 -37.39 -10.85
N ARG A 43 -7.40 -37.05 -10.41
CA ARG A 43 -6.98 -35.65 -10.21
C ARG A 43 -7.23 -34.84 -11.50
N ASP A 44 -7.85 -33.67 -11.35
CA ASP A 44 -7.91 -32.56 -12.32
C ASP A 44 -8.94 -32.56 -13.48
N ASP A 45 -10.07 -33.27 -13.40
CA ASP A 45 -11.12 -33.10 -14.43
C ASP A 45 -12.02 -31.86 -14.21
N PHE A 46 -12.30 -31.16 -15.31
CA PHE A 46 -13.14 -29.95 -15.37
C PHE A 46 -14.60 -30.25 -15.00
N ILE A 47 -15.13 -29.59 -13.96
CA ILE A 47 -16.52 -29.75 -13.50
C ILE A 47 -17.45 -28.70 -14.11
N GLY A 48 -16.99 -27.45 -14.20
CA GLY A 48 -17.77 -26.33 -14.74
C GLY A 48 -17.07 -24.99 -14.54
N GLN A 49 -17.48 -23.99 -15.32
CA GLN A 49 -16.89 -22.65 -15.32
C GLN A 49 -17.94 -21.55 -15.28
N TYR A 50 -17.53 -20.36 -14.86
CA TYR A 50 -18.33 -19.15 -14.96
C TYR A 50 -17.39 -17.95 -15.08
N THR A 51 -17.60 -17.13 -16.10
CA THR A 51 -16.77 -15.95 -16.38
C THR A 51 -17.63 -14.71 -16.40
N ILE A 52 -17.21 -13.67 -15.67
CA ILE A 52 -17.90 -12.38 -15.60
C ILE A 52 -16.85 -11.26 -15.74
N PRO A 53 -17.10 -10.22 -16.56
CA PRO A 53 -16.24 -9.04 -16.60
C PRO A 53 -16.12 -8.38 -15.22
N PHE A 54 -14.96 -7.81 -14.91
CA PHE A 54 -14.69 -7.25 -13.59
C PHE A 54 -15.64 -6.10 -13.25
N GLU A 55 -16.00 -5.27 -14.24
CA GLU A 55 -16.93 -4.15 -14.11
C GLU A 55 -18.35 -4.60 -13.74
N CYS A 56 -18.69 -5.87 -14.03
CA CYS A 56 -19.99 -6.47 -13.73
C CYS A 56 -19.98 -7.24 -12.40
N LEU A 57 -18.82 -7.38 -11.75
CA LEU A 57 -18.68 -8.13 -10.51
C LEU A 57 -19.26 -7.35 -9.33
N GLN A 58 -20.18 -7.97 -8.60
CA GLN A 58 -20.79 -7.37 -7.42
C GLN A 58 -20.19 -7.94 -6.13
N ALA A 59 -19.88 -7.07 -5.17
CA ALA A 59 -19.43 -7.47 -3.84
C ALA A 59 -20.56 -8.10 -3.00
N GLY A 60 -20.18 -8.83 -1.94
CA GLY A 60 -21.07 -9.51 -1.01
C GLY A 60 -21.29 -10.99 -1.33
N TYR A 61 -22.25 -11.61 -0.66
CA TYR A 61 -22.63 -13.00 -0.87
C TYR A 61 -23.42 -13.17 -2.17
N ARG A 62 -23.02 -14.13 -3.01
CA ARG A 62 -23.57 -14.36 -4.35
C ARG A 62 -23.61 -15.85 -4.68
N HIS A 63 -24.59 -16.24 -5.47
CA HIS A 63 -24.63 -17.55 -6.15
C HIS A 63 -24.05 -17.41 -7.54
N ILE A 64 -23.17 -18.32 -7.91
CA ILE A 64 -22.62 -18.49 -9.25
C ILE A 64 -23.15 -19.80 -9.81
N TYR A 65 -23.86 -19.72 -10.92
CA TYR A 65 -24.36 -20.89 -11.65
C TYR A 65 -23.26 -21.36 -12.60
N LEU A 66 -22.81 -22.60 -12.46
CA LEU A 66 -21.74 -23.14 -13.28
C LEU A 66 -22.26 -23.49 -14.68
N LEU A 67 -21.43 -23.25 -15.68
CA LEU A 67 -21.63 -23.65 -17.07
C LEU A 67 -20.73 -24.84 -17.39
N ASN A 68 -21.13 -25.70 -18.32
CA ASN A 68 -20.28 -26.75 -18.86
C ASN A 68 -19.19 -26.15 -19.79
N ASN A 69 -18.43 -27.02 -20.47
CA ASN A 69 -17.36 -26.57 -21.38
C ASN A 69 -17.91 -25.95 -22.69
N GLU A 70 -19.19 -26.18 -23.01
CA GLU A 70 -19.88 -25.66 -24.19
C GLU A 70 -20.61 -24.33 -23.90
N GLY A 71 -20.67 -23.92 -22.61
CA GLY A 71 -21.32 -22.70 -22.16
C GLY A 71 -22.76 -22.88 -21.70
N ASP A 72 -23.27 -24.12 -21.66
CA ASP A 72 -24.64 -24.39 -21.22
C ASP A 72 -24.72 -24.49 -19.68
N PRO A 73 -25.84 -24.05 -19.07
CA PRO A 73 -26.04 -24.14 -17.63
C PRO A 73 -26.03 -25.59 -17.12
N LEU A 74 -25.23 -25.85 -16.08
CA LEU A 74 -25.29 -27.10 -15.35
C LEU A 74 -26.39 -27.04 -14.29
N GLU A 75 -27.45 -27.83 -14.50
CA GLU A 75 -28.57 -27.89 -13.57
C GLU A 75 -28.11 -28.26 -12.16
N ASN A 76 -28.56 -27.49 -11.16
CA ASN A 76 -28.26 -27.68 -9.74
C ASN A 76 -26.77 -27.54 -9.33
N ALA A 77 -25.89 -27.09 -10.24
CA ALA A 77 -24.49 -26.82 -9.93
C ALA A 77 -24.27 -25.32 -9.65
N THR A 78 -24.26 -24.95 -8.36
CA THR A 78 -24.00 -23.56 -7.94
C THR A 78 -22.88 -23.46 -6.92
N LEU A 79 -22.10 -22.39 -7.01
CA LEU A 79 -21.16 -21.97 -5.97
C LEU A 79 -21.74 -20.82 -5.18
N PHE A 80 -21.75 -20.94 -3.85
CA PHE A 80 -22.05 -19.82 -2.97
C PHE A 80 -20.75 -19.16 -2.52
N VAL A 81 -20.55 -17.91 -2.93
CA VAL A 81 -19.29 -17.19 -2.73
C VAL A 81 -19.51 -15.85 -2.02
N HIS A 82 -18.49 -15.37 -1.32
CA HIS A 82 -18.43 -13.98 -0.85
C HIS A 82 -17.38 -13.22 -1.65
N VAL A 83 -17.82 -12.21 -2.39
CA VAL A 83 -16.96 -11.38 -3.24
C VAL A 83 -16.58 -10.10 -2.50
N ALA A 84 -15.28 -9.82 -2.38
CA ALA A 84 -14.77 -8.58 -1.82
C ALA A 84 -13.82 -7.91 -2.81
N ILE A 85 -14.13 -6.67 -3.21
CA ILE A 85 -13.34 -5.90 -4.18
C ILE A 85 -12.52 -4.84 -3.43
N THR A 86 -11.18 -4.99 -3.43
CA THR A 86 -10.29 -4.16 -2.60
C THR A 86 -8.99 -3.85 -3.32
N ASN A 87 -8.52 -2.60 -3.29
CA ASN A 87 -7.33 -2.17 -4.05
C ASN A 87 -5.97 -2.52 -3.39
N ARG A 88 -5.95 -3.02 -2.15
CA ARG A 88 -4.81 -3.71 -1.51
C ARG A 88 -5.34 -4.68 -0.45
N ARG A 89 -4.81 -5.91 -0.43
CA ARG A 89 -5.00 -6.99 0.56
C ARG A 89 -6.28 -6.88 1.43
N GLY A 90 -7.39 -7.41 0.91
CA GLY A 90 -8.49 -7.96 1.73
C GLY A 90 -9.06 -7.00 2.77
N GLY A 91 -9.89 -6.07 2.30
CA GLY A 91 -10.75 -5.19 3.09
C GLY A 91 -11.75 -5.93 3.98
N GLY A 92 -11.25 -6.42 5.11
CA GLY A 92 -12.00 -6.52 6.36
C GLY A 92 -11.31 -5.64 7.41
N LYS A 93 -12.06 -5.14 8.39
CA LYS A 93 -11.43 -4.61 9.62
C LYS A 93 -10.44 -5.65 10.11
N ALA A 94 -9.21 -5.25 10.44
CA ALA A 94 -8.22 -6.15 11.00
C ALA A 94 -8.84 -6.86 12.21
N LYS A 95 -9.24 -8.13 12.05
CA LYS A 95 -9.50 -8.99 13.22
C LYS A 95 -8.20 -8.92 14.00
N LYS A 96 -8.25 -8.34 15.20
CA LYS A 96 -7.18 -8.45 16.19
C LYS A 96 -6.93 -9.95 16.33
N ARG A 97 -5.96 -10.47 15.58
CA ARG A 97 -5.51 -11.85 15.71
C ARG A 97 -4.82 -11.91 17.06
N GLY A 98 -5.59 -12.31 18.07
CA GLY A 98 -5.07 -12.90 19.28
C GLY A 98 -4.33 -14.16 18.86
N MET A 99 -3.03 -14.02 18.66
CA MET A 99 -1.97 -15.01 18.73
C MET A 99 -0.72 -14.17 18.53
N SER A 100 0.08 -14.06 19.59
CA SER A 100 1.41 -13.46 19.54
C SER A 100 2.27 -14.26 18.55
N VAL A 101 2.15 -13.96 17.26
CA VAL A 101 3.27 -14.13 16.36
C VAL A 101 4.19 -13.01 16.78
N LYS A 102 5.17 -13.35 17.65
CA LYS A 102 6.37 -12.55 17.87
C LYS A 102 6.66 -11.89 16.54
N LYS A 103 6.48 -10.57 16.46
CA LYS A 103 6.88 -9.76 15.31
C LYS A 103 8.39 -9.90 15.29
N LYS A 104 8.87 -11.01 14.72
CA LYS A 104 10.29 -11.27 14.53
C LYS A 104 10.67 -10.07 13.69
N ASN A 105 11.52 -9.20 14.22
CA ASN A 105 12.25 -8.24 13.41
C ASN A 105 13.01 -9.09 12.39
N SER A 106 12.34 -9.46 11.30
CA SER A 106 12.91 -10.28 10.26
C SER A 106 13.92 -9.36 9.61
N ARG A 107 15.20 -9.66 9.80
CA ARG A 107 16.25 -9.12 8.94
C ARG A 107 15.71 -9.20 7.51
N ILE A 108 15.74 -8.06 6.82
CA ILE A 108 15.28 -7.97 5.44
C ILE A 108 16.16 -8.94 4.65
N SER A 109 15.56 -10.03 4.20
CA SER A 109 16.25 -11.00 3.35
C SER A 109 16.38 -10.38 1.97
N SER A 110 17.58 -10.42 1.41
CA SER A 110 17.82 -9.93 0.04
C SER A 110 17.04 -10.72 -0.99
N GLY A 111 16.62 -11.96 -0.70
CA GLY A 111 15.98 -12.85 -1.67
C GLY A 111 16.91 -13.38 -2.77
N MET A 112 18.21 -13.06 -2.68
CA MET A 112 19.23 -13.53 -3.60
C MET A 112 19.58 -15.00 -3.35
N LYS A 113 19.88 -15.71 -4.43
CA LYS A 113 20.25 -17.12 -4.43
C LYS A 113 21.74 -17.27 -4.73
N VAL A 114 22.37 -18.30 -4.16
CA VAL A 114 23.78 -18.63 -4.47
C VAL A 114 23.85 -19.21 -5.88
N VAL A 115 24.73 -18.69 -6.72
CA VAL A 115 24.97 -19.17 -8.09
C VAL A 115 25.87 -20.39 -8.09
N GLY A 116 26.87 -20.43 -7.19
CA GLY A 116 27.84 -21.51 -7.09
C GLY A 116 29.13 -21.26 -7.86
N ILE A 117 29.35 -20.02 -8.31
CA ILE A 117 30.57 -19.54 -8.96
C ILE A 117 31.11 -18.42 -8.08
N LYS A 118 32.27 -18.63 -7.45
CA LYS A 118 32.79 -17.75 -6.38
C LYS A 118 32.91 -16.29 -6.83
N SER A 119 33.49 -16.03 -8.01
CA SER A 119 33.65 -14.68 -8.55
C SER A 119 32.32 -13.95 -8.72
N VAL A 120 31.31 -14.65 -9.24
CA VAL A 120 29.94 -14.14 -9.44
C VAL A 120 29.22 -13.91 -8.11
N ASP A 121 29.31 -14.88 -7.19
CA ASP A 121 28.70 -14.78 -5.87
C ASP A 121 29.29 -13.62 -5.06
N ASP A 122 30.59 -13.36 -5.19
CA ASP A 122 31.25 -12.22 -4.55
C ASP A 122 30.76 -10.88 -5.13
N GLN A 123 30.49 -10.80 -6.44
CA GLN A 123 29.85 -9.62 -7.03
C GLN A 123 28.42 -9.41 -6.51
N PHE A 124 27.61 -10.47 -6.42
CA PHE A 124 26.26 -10.35 -5.86
C PHE A 124 26.27 -9.96 -4.38
N LYS A 125 27.27 -10.39 -3.61
CA LYS A 125 27.43 -9.96 -2.19
C LYS A 125 27.57 -8.45 -2.05
N VAL A 126 28.28 -7.79 -2.95
CA VAL A 126 28.42 -6.32 -2.94
C VAL A 126 27.05 -5.63 -3.12
N ALA A 127 26.17 -6.21 -3.92
CA ALA A 127 24.83 -5.68 -4.18
C ALA A 127 23.81 -5.94 -3.05
N ILE A 128 24.09 -6.83 -2.09
CA ILE A 128 23.16 -7.18 -1.00
C ILE A 128 22.83 -5.97 -0.12
N MET A 129 23.84 -5.18 0.26
CA MET A 129 23.61 -4.07 1.19
C MET A 129 22.76 -2.95 0.57
N PRO A 130 23.05 -2.42 -0.64
CA PRO A 130 22.17 -1.47 -1.32
C PRO A 130 20.75 -2.02 -1.56
N LEU A 131 20.63 -3.30 -1.91
CA LEU A 131 19.33 -3.96 -2.12
C LEU A 131 18.51 -4.02 -0.82
N THR A 132 19.11 -4.47 0.28
CA THR A 132 18.41 -4.58 1.56
C THR A 132 18.06 -3.22 2.14
N GLU A 133 18.93 -2.21 1.99
CA GLU A 133 18.66 -0.84 2.42
C GLU A 133 17.50 -0.22 1.64
N SER A 134 17.47 -0.37 0.31
CA SER A 134 16.37 0.15 -0.52
C SER A 134 15.03 -0.54 -0.23
N ILE A 135 15.02 -1.87 0.00
CA ILE A 135 13.81 -2.58 0.46
C ILE A 135 13.35 -2.05 1.82
N ALA A 136 14.29 -1.79 2.74
CA ALA A 136 13.98 -1.24 4.06
C ALA A 136 13.35 0.14 3.96
N MET A 137 13.91 1.01 3.13
CA MET A 137 13.43 2.37 2.93
C MET A 137 12.02 2.39 2.36
N ARG A 138 11.75 1.62 1.30
CA ARG A 138 10.39 1.47 0.75
C ARG A 138 9.41 1.00 1.82
N ASN A 139 9.74 -0.07 2.55
CA ASN A 139 8.85 -0.61 3.57
C ASN A 139 8.59 0.42 4.69
N ARG A 140 9.57 1.22 5.09
CA ARG A 140 9.38 2.29 6.10
C ARG A 140 8.43 3.37 5.59
N LEU A 141 8.60 3.82 4.35
CA LEU A 141 7.74 4.82 3.72
C LEU A 141 6.29 4.34 3.60
N GLU A 142 6.07 3.13 3.07
CA GLU A 142 4.72 2.54 2.92
C GLU A 142 4.04 2.33 4.28
N ASN A 143 4.78 1.86 5.28
CA ASN A 143 4.24 1.67 6.62
C ASN A 143 3.87 3.00 7.29
N ALA A 144 4.71 4.02 7.15
CA ALA A 144 4.44 5.33 7.72
C ALA A 144 3.23 6.01 7.06
N MET A 145 3.08 5.84 5.74
CA MET A 145 1.91 6.33 5.01
C MET A 145 0.63 5.65 5.50
N THR A 146 0.66 4.32 5.60
CA THR A 146 -0.48 3.52 6.09
C THR A 146 -0.85 3.90 7.52
N ASP A 147 0.13 3.97 8.43
CA ASP A 147 -0.08 4.28 9.84
C ASP A 147 -0.64 5.69 10.05
N TRP A 148 -0.25 6.66 9.21
CA TRP A 148 -0.81 8.01 9.22
C TRP A 148 -2.23 8.06 8.66
N GLN A 149 -2.52 7.38 7.55
CA GLN A 149 -3.86 7.28 6.97
C GLN A 149 -4.86 6.69 7.96
N GLU A 150 -4.50 5.57 8.60
CA GLU A 150 -5.34 4.91 9.61
C GLU A 150 -5.64 5.84 10.79
N ASP A 151 -4.65 6.60 11.27
CA ASP A 151 -4.82 7.54 12.38
C ASP A 151 -5.75 8.71 12.03
N CYS A 152 -5.67 9.18 10.78
CA CYS A 152 -6.58 10.19 10.25
C CYS A 152 -8.01 9.65 10.06
N GLY A 153 -8.20 8.33 10.03
CA GLY A 153 -9.47 7.68 9.70
C GLY A 153 -9.72 7.62 8.19
N LEU A 154 -8.66 7.66 7.38
CA LEU A 154 -8.73 7.50 5.94
C LEU A 154 -8.71 6.00 5.57
N GLY A 155 -9.37 5.67 4.46
CA GLY A 155 -9.21 4.35 3.84
C GLY A 155 -7.84 4.20 3.15
N PRO A 156 -7.50 2.99 2.66
CA PRO A 156 -6.20 2.70 2.02
C PRO A 156 -5.90 3.55 0.77
N ALA A 157 -6.96 4.05 0.11
CA ALA A 157 -6.86 4.94 -1.04
C ALA A 157 -6.89 6.44 -0.67
N GLY A 158 -6.89 6.76 0.63
CA GLY A 158 -6.96 8.14 1.10
C GLY A 158 -5.69 8.92 0.78
N THR A 159 -5.85 10.14 0.30
CA THR A 159 -4.71 10.98 -0.11
C THR A 159 -4.19 11.84 1.04
N ILE A 160 -2.94 12.32 0.94
CA ILE A 160 -2.37 13.29 1.88
C ILE A 160 -3.23 14.55 1.93
N ARG A 161 -3.69 15.01 0.76
CA ARG A 161 -4.61 16.14 0.62
C ARG A 161 -5.89 15.95 1.44
N GLN A 162 -6.52 14.78 1.36
CA GLN A 162 -7.73 14.48 2.14
C GLN A 162 -7.44 14.45 3.64
N GLY A 163 -6.33 13.85 4.06
CA GLY A 163 -5.97 13.76 5.49
C GLY A 163 -5.68 15.13 6.10
N ILE A 164 -4.90 15.97 5.42
CA ILE A 164 -4.59 17.33 5.90
C ILE A 164 -5.87 18.17 6.00
N ARG A 165 -6.75 18.11 4.99
CA ARG A 165 -8.06 18.81 5.04
C ARG A 165 -8.93 18.33 6.21
N LEU A 166 -8.92 17.03 6.49
CA LEU A 166 -9.68 16.45 7.60
C LEU A 166 -9.12 16.88 8.95
N ILE A 167 -7.80 16.88 9.12
CA ILE A 167 -7.12 17.40 10.31
C ILE A 167 -7.47 18.88 10.51
N TYR A 168 -7.35 19.69 9.45
CA TYR A 168 -7.69 21.11 9.47
C TYR A 168 -9.15 21.35 9.90
N SER A 169 -10.10 20.65 9.28
CA SER A 169 -11.52 20.75 9.63
C SER A 169 -11.77 20.41 11.10
N ARG A 170 -11.15 19.34 11.63
CA ARG A 170 -11.27 18.96 13.04
C ARG A 170 -10.74 20.07 13.97
N MET A 171 -9.64 20.71 13.61
CA MET A 171 -9.06 21.80 14.41
C MET A 171 -9.92 23.06 14.40
N VAL A 172 -10.49 23.44 13.26
CA VAL A 172 -11.40 24.59 13.16
C VAL A 172 -12.68 24.32 13.97
N THR A 173 -13.22 23.11 13.95
CA THR A 173 -14.37 22.75 14.79
C THR A 173 -14.03 22.85 16.28
N LEU A 174 -12.82 22.45 16.69
CA LEU A 174 -12.38 22.56 18.08
C LEU A 174 -12.23 24.03 18.53
N SER A 175 -11.65 24.89 17.70
CA SER A 175 -11.52 26.32 18.04
C SER A 175 -12.88 27.02 18.11
N ALA A 176 -13.81 26.69 17.22
CA ALA A 176 -15.18 27.21 17.27
C ALA A 176 -15.95 26.79 18.53
N ASN A 177 -15.74 25.56 19.01
CA ASN A 177 -16.39 25.05 20.22
C ASN A 177 -15.82 25.67 21.51
N LEU A 178 -14.51 25.99 21.55
CA LEU A 178 -13.89 26.70 22.67
C LEU A 178 -14.33 28.17 22.75
N GLY A 179 -14.66 28.79 21.61
CA GLY A 179 -15.18 30.18 21.54
C GLY A 179 -16.69 30.34 21.81
N SER A 180 -17.43 29.23 21.98
CA SER A 180 -18.91 29.22 22.10
C SER A 180 -19.43 29.25 23.54
N VAL A 181 -18.56 29.24 24.56
CA VAL A 181 -18.99 29.43 25.95
C VAL A 181 -19.12 30.93 26.24
N GLY A 182 -20.18 31.58 25.73
CA GLY A 182 -20.62 32.86 26.31
C GLY A 182 -21.21 33.96 25.43
N SER A 183 -21.69 33.75 24.20
CA SER A 183 -22.46 34.81 23.50
C SER A 183 -23.44 34.27 22.44
N PRO A 184 -24.63 34.88 22.27
CA PRO A 184 -25.62 34.48 21.27
C PRO A 184 -25.14 34.79 19.85
N PRO A 185 -25.68 34.12 18.81
CA PRO A 185 -25.16 34.26 17.44
C PRO A 185 -25.48 35.66 16.89
N PRO A 186 -24.55 36.34 16.20
CA PRO A 186 -24.90 37.56 15.48
C PRO A 186 -25.64 37.22 14.18
N PRO A 187 -26.55 38.10 13.72
CA PRO A 187 -27.28 37.89 12.48
C PRO A 187 -26.37 38.13 11.26
N SER A 188 -26.61 37.32 10.23
CA SER A 188 -26.29 37.50 8.81
C SER A 188 -25.49 38.73 8.36
N PHE A 189 -24.34 38.43 7.72
CA PHE A 189 -23.62 39.17 6.67
C PHE A 189 -23.98 40.65 6.44
N SER A 190 -23.05 41.53 6.78
CA SER A 190 -22.89 42.83 6.13
C SER A 190 -21.41 43.10 5.84
N LEU A 191 -21.14 43.57 4.63
CA LEU A 191 -19.84 44.05 4.16
C LEU A 191 -19.60 45.44 4.78
N ALA A 192 -18.62 45.56 5.66
CA ALA A 192 -18.05 46.84 6.03
C ALA A 192 -16.57 46.67 6.39
N ASP A 193 -15.74 47.42 5.67
CA ASP A 193 -14.34 47.68 5.94
C ASP A 193 -14.10 48.00 7.41
N ASN A 194 -13.13 47.31 8.04
CA ASN A 194 -12.36 47.85 9.15
C ASN A 194 -11.02 47.10 9.27
N ASN A 195 -9.94 47.88 9.20
CA ASN A 195 -8.54 47.48 9.41
C ASN A 195 -8.28 47.14 10.88
N GLU A 196 -8.75 45.98 11.32
CA GLU A 196 -8.17 45.26 12.45
C GLU A 196 -7.88 43.85 11.98
N THR A 197 -6.61 43.49 11.93
CA THR A 197 -6.14 42.14 11.65
C THR A 197 -6.63 41.23 12.77
N ASN A 198 -7.85 40.72 12.63
CA ASN A 198 -8.29 39.49 13.29
C ASN A 198 -7.28 38.42 12.89
N GLU A 199 -6.27 38.19 13.72
CA GLU A 199 -5.46 36.97 13.70
C GLU A 199 -6.43 35.82 13.95
N LEU A 200 -7.07 35.32 12.87
CA LEU A 200 -7.57 33.96 12.85
C LEU A 200 -6.36 33.10 13.20
N THR A 201 -6.29 32.66 14.46
CA THR A 201 -5.26 31.74 14.94
C THR A 201 -5.20 30.55 14.00
N VAL A 202 -4.21 30.57 13.11
CA VAL A 202 -4.04 29.53 12.10
C VAL A 202 -3.75 28.24 12.86
N PRO A 203 -4.58 27.18 12.69
CA PRO A 203 -4.54 26.02 13.58
C PRO A 203 -3.17 25.33 13.63
N PHE A 204 -2.45 25.34 12.52
CA PHE A 204 -1.07 24.91 12.39
C PHE A 204 -0.43 25.63 11.20
N ILE A 205 0.89 25.71 11.15
CA ILE A 205 1.63 26.31 10.05
C ILE A 205 2.53 25.26 9.40
N ILE A 206 2.48 25.22 8.07
CA ILE A 206 3.41 24.48 7.21
C ILE A 206 4.48 25.45 6.72
N ASP A 207 5.74 25.22 7.10
CA ASP A 207 6.92 25.94 6.59
C ASP A 207 7.80 24.99 5.78
N SER A 208 8.90 25.49 5.22
CA SER A 208 9.96 24.67 4.63
C SER A 208 11.25 24.73 5.46
N ASP A 209 11.94 23.61 5.59
CA ASP A 209 13.32 23.60 6.10
C ASP A 209 14.32 24.19 5.07
N ASP A 210 15.59 24.27 5.45
CA ASP A 210 16.67 24.81 4.61
C ASP A 210 16.88 24.00 3.32
N HIS A 211 16.38 22.77 3.26
CA HIS A 211 16.46 21.87 2.11
C HIS A 211 15.17 21.86 1.27
N GLY A 212 14.15 22.65 1.65
CA GLY A 212 12.88 22.74 0.93
C GLY A 212 11.85 21.66 1.28
N TYR A 213 12.06 20.88 2.35
CA TYR A 213 11.10 19.89 2.83
C TYR A 213 10.11 20.51 3.83
N PRO A 214 8.87 20.02 3.90
CA PRO A 214 7.83 20.60 4.73
C PRO A 214 8.11 20.36 6.21
N THR A 215 7.88 21.39 7.03
CA THR A 215 7.90 21.31 8.48
C THR A 215 6.57 21.80 9.03
N ILE A 216 6.02 21.11 10.03
CA ILE A 216 4.69 21.43 10.58
C ILE A 216 4.83 21.89 12.02
N THR A 217 4.37 23.09 12.28
CA THR A 217 4.35 23.71 13.62
C THR A 217 2.91 23.88 14.08
N THR A 218 2.63 23.56 15.34
CA THR A 218 1.31 23.60 15.96
C THR A 218 1.37 24.61 17.09
N HIS A 219 0.44 25.56 17.16
CA HIS A 219 0.52 26.71 18.06
C HIS A 219 -0.18 26.54 19.42
N SER A 220 -0.70 25.34 19.74
CA SER A 220 -1.44 25.10 20.99
C SER A 220 -1.34 23.65 21.49
N VAL A 221 -1.83 23.41 22.71
CA VAL A 221 -2.05 22.07 23.26
C VAL A 221 -3.21 21.43 22.51
N LEU A 222 -2.90 20.46 21.65
CA LEU A 222 -3.90 19.72 20.88
C LEU A 222 -4.43 18.52 21.65
N PRO A 223 -5.68 18.09 21.40
CA PRO A 223 -6.16 16.79 21.85
C PRO A 223 -5.21 15.67 21.42
N ASP A 224 -5.04 14.65 22.28
CA ASP A 224 -4.08 13.55 22.09
C ASP A 224 -4.19 12.89 20.71
N GLN A 225 -5.41 12.75 20.19
CA GLN A 225 -5.64 12.16 18.88
C GLN A 225 -5.06 13.01 17.75
N LEU A 226 -5.26 14.33 17.77
CA LEU A 226 -4.73 15.23 16.74
C LEU A 226 -3.21 15.37 16.85
N GLN A 227 -2.70 15.46 18.09
CA GLN A 227 -1.26 15.49 18.33
C GLN A 227 -0.59 14.22 17.78
N ARG A 228 -1.22 13.05 17.97
CA ARG A 228 -0.75 11.77 17.41
C ARG A 228 -0.74 11.79 15.88
N SER A 229 -1.81 12.30 15.25
CA SER A 229 -1.88 12.40 13.78
C SER A 229 -0.77 13.30 13.22
N PHE A 230 -0.46 14.43 13.86
CA PHE A 230 0.66 15.29 13.46
C PHE A 230 2.02 14.64 13.67
N ASN A 231 2.22 13.94 14.78
CA ASN A 231 3.48 13.24 15.03
C ASN A 231 3.73 12.14 13.98
N LYS A 232 2.67 11.41 13.59
CA LYS A 232 2.74 10.44 12.49
C LYS A 232 3.00 11.11 11.13
N LEU A 233 2.41 12.29 10.87
CA LEU A 233 2.69 13.06 9.66
C LEU A 233 4.16 13.51 9.61
N LYS A 234 4.69 14.02 10.73
CA LYS A 234 6.12 14.39 10.85
C LYS A 234 7.03 13.19 10.60
N ASN A 235 6.67 12.01 11.13
CA ASN A 235 7.42 10.78 10.88
C ASN A 235 7.38 10.37 9.39
N LEU A 236 6.20 10.48 8.74
CA LEU A 236 6.06 10.25 7.31
C LEU A 236 6.94 11.20 6.49
N ILE A 237 6.91 12.50 6.80
CA ILE A 237 7.74 13.51 6.14
C ILE A 237 9.23 13.17 6.30
N SER A 238 9.67 12.80 7.50
CA SER A 238 11.06 12.39 7.75
C SER A 238 11.48 11.21 6.87
N HIS A 239 10.59 10.23 6.66
CA HIS A 239 10.83 9.12 5.74
C HIS A 239 10.83 9.54 4.26
N CYS A 240 9.97 10.47 3.85
CA CYS A 240 10.01 11.07 2.51
C CYS A 240 11.35 11.78 2.27
N THR A 241 11.80 12.64 3.19
CA THR A 241 13.08 13.34 3.13
C THR A 241 14.26 12.38 3.06
N SER A 242 14.28 11.33 3.90
CA SER A 242 15.31 10.30 3.84
C SER A 242 15.27 9.51 2.53
N THR A 243 14.09 9.33 1.93
CA THR A 243 13.94 8.65 0.64
C THR A 243 14.50 9.50 -0.47
N LEU A 244 14.10 10.77 -0.55
CA LEU A 244 14.51 11.70 -1.59
C LEU A 244 16.01 12.00 -1.56
N SER A 245 16.61 12.13 -0.37
CA SER A 245 18.05 12.41 -0.22
C SER A 245 18.97 11.21 -0.50
N LYS A 246 18.50 9.98 -0.25
CA LYS A 246 19.35 8.77 -0.39
C LYS A 246 19.06 7.94 -1.63
N ALA A 247 17.88 8.08 -2.24
CA ALA A 247 17.44 7.26 -3.37
C ALA A 247 18.45 7.25 -4.51
N GLU A 248 18.93 8.42 -4.93
CA GLU A 248 19.86 8.54 -6.06
C GLU A 248 21.16 7.76 -5.82
N THR A 249 21.75 7.91 -4.64
CA THR A 249 22.98 7.18 -4.28
C THR A 249 22.78 5.66 -4.23
N LEU A 250 21.60 5.18 -3.84
CA LEU A 250 21.27 3.76 -3.80
C LEU A 250 20.99 3.21 -5.20
N LEU A 251 20.26 3.97 -6.03
CA LEU A 251 19.99 3.64 -7.42
C LEU A 251 21.30 3.50 -8.20
N GLN A 252 22.22 4.47 -8.07
CA GLN A 252 23.54 4.41 -8.71
C GLN A 252 24.34 3.15 -8.31
N LYS A 253 24.36 2.79 -7.02
CA LYS A 253 25.03 1.56 -6.56
C LYS A 253 24.41 0.28 -7.11
N ILE A 254 23.08 0.23 -7.21
CA ILE A 254 22.36 -0.92 -7.78
C ILE A 254 22.57 -0.99 -9.30
N GLU A 255 22.54 0.14 -10.01
CA GLU A 255 22.83 0.24 -11.45
C GLU A 255 24.25 -0.20 -11.78
N GLU A 256 25.24 0.25 -11.01
CA GLU A 256 26.63 -0.17 -11.17
C GLU A 256 26.79 -1.67 -10.95
N SER A 257 26.11 -2.23 -9.95
CA SER A 257 26.08 -3.68 -9.70
C SER A 257 25.46 -4.43 -10.87
N ILE A 258 24.33 -3.95 -11.41
CA ILE A 258 23.66 -4.56 -12.57
C ILE A 258 24.57 -4.50 -13.81
N ARG A 259 25.29 -3.41 -14.02
CA ARG A 259 26.21 -3.25 -15.17
C ARG A 259 27.32 -4.31 -15.11
N LYS A 260 28.06 -4.38 -14.00
CA LYS A 260 29.14 -5.35 -13.78
C LYS A 260 28.65 -6.80 -13.91
N LEU A 261 27.49 -7.10 -13.33
CA LEU A 261 26.90 -8.44 -13.43
C LEU A 261 26.44 -8.76 -14.85
N SER A 262 25.96 -7.79 -15.62
CA SER A 262 25.52 -8.04 -17.00
C SER A 262 26.69 -8.42 -17.91
N GLU A 263 27.88 -7.85 -17.68
CA GLU A 263 29.11 -8.24 -18.40
C GLU A 263 29.48 -9.71 -18.10
N CYS A 264 29.34 -10.16 -16.85
CA CYS A 264 29.56 -11.56 -16.48
C CYS A 264 28.54 -12.55 -17.06
N HIS A 265 27.37 -12.10 -17.50
CA HIS A 265 26.35 -12.97 -18.08
C HIS A 265 26.80 -13.55 -19.42
N GLU A 266 27.52 -12.77 -20.24
CA GLU A 266 28.01 -13.21 -21.54
C GLU A 266 29.05 -14.34 -21.41
N GLU A 267 29.85 -14.29 -20.34
CA GLU A 267 30.88 -15.29 -20.03
C GLU A 267 30.37 -16.44 -19.13
N LEU A 268 29.10 -16.42 -18.72
CA LEU A 268 28.58 -17.32 -17.69
C LEU A 268 28.71 -18.81 -18.05
N SER A 269 28.54 -19.15 -19.33
CA SER A 269 28.70 -20.53 -19.83
C SER A 269 30.15 -21.03 -19.70
N ASN A 270 31.12 -20.15 -19.97
CA ASN A 270 32.54 -20.44 -19.82
C ASN A 270 32.90 -20.57 -18.35
N LEU A 271 32.44 -19.62 -17.52
CA LEU A 271 32.64 -19.65 -16.06
C LEU A 271 32.05 -20.91 -15.40
N CYS A 272 30.89 -21.39 -15.88
CA CYS A 272 30.33 -22.67 -15.43
C CYS A 272 31.26 -23.84 -15.78
N SER A 273 31.77 -23.86 -17.01
CA SER A 273 32.66 -24.92 -17.48
C SER A 273 33.99 -24.94 -16.72
N ASP A 274 34.58 -23.77 -16.47
CA ASP A 274 35.83 -23.59 -15.72
C ASP A 274 35.69 -23.99 -14.25
N CYS A 275 34.50 -23.77 -13.67
CA CYS A 275 34.16 -24.24 -12.31
C CYS A 275 33.70 -25.71 -12.27
N GLY A 276 33.72 -26.43 -13.40
CA GLY A 276 33.30 -27.84 -13.48
C GLY A 276 31.79 -28.06 -13.33
N LEU A 277 30.96 -27.02 -13.44
CA LEU A 277 29.51 -27.11 -13.44
C LEU A 277 29.03 -27.58 -14.82
N LYS A 278 28.38 -28.75 -14.88
CA LYS A 278 27.83 -29.33 -16.11
C LYS A 278 26.39 -29.80 -15.94
N GLY A 279 25.67 -29.92 -17.06
CA GLY A 279 24.28 -30.41 -17.10
C GLY A 279 23.36 -29.61 -16.18
N GLN A 280 22.57 -30.32 -15.36
CA GLN A 280 21.57 -29.69 -14.49
C GLN A 280 22.15 -28.68 -13.48
N LYS A 281 23.40 -28.85 -13.06
CA LYS A 281 24.05 -27.91 -12.13
C LYS A 281 24.36 -26.57 -12.80
N ALA A 282 24.81 -26.60 -14.05
CA ALA A 282 25.04 -25.38 -14.85
C ALA A 282 23.73 -24.65 -15.14
N ILE A 283 22.67 -25.39 -15.47
CA ILE A 283 21.33 -24.82 -15.69
C ILE A 283 20.84 -24.11 -14.42
N ARG A 284 20.92 -24.74 -13.24
CA ARG A 284 20.53 -24.12 -11.97
C ARG A 284 21.36 -22.87 -11.64
N ALA A 285 22.66 -22.88 -11.93
CA ALA A 285 23.51 -21.71 -11.74
C ALA A 285 23.04 -20.55 -12.62
N ALA A 286 22.77 -20.80 -13.90
CA ALA A 286 22.24 -19.81 -14.83
C ALA A 286 20.86 -19.27 -14.42
N GLU A 287 19.97 -20.12 -13.92
CA GLU A 287 18.66 -19.73 -13.38
C GLU A 287 18.80 -18.84 -12.14
N ASN A 288 19.66 -19.21 -11.19
CA ASN A 288 19.91 -18.43 -9.97
C ASN A 288 20.54 -17.07 -10.29
N PHE A 289 21.48 -17.05 -11.23
CA PHE A 289 22.08 -15.82 -11.74
C PHE A 289 21.01 -14.90 -12.33
N THR A 290 20.20 -15.42 -13.24
CA THR A 290 19.12 -14.69 -13.91
C THR A 290 18.09 -14.17 -12.90
N TRP A 291 17.74 -14.97 -11.89
CA TRP A 291 16.87 -14.57 -10.79
C TRP A 291 17.44 -13.36 -10.03
N ASN A 292 18.70 -13.42 -9.62
CA ASN A 292 19.34 -12.33 -8.88
C ASN A 292 19.42 -11.05 -9.71
N LEU A 293 19.77 -11.15 -11.00
CA LEU A 293 19.84 -9.99 -11.89
C LEU A 293 18.45 -9.35 -12.09
N ARG A 294 17.41 -10.16 -12.28
CA ARG A 294 16.01 -9.69 -12.34
C ARG A 294 15.58 -9.01 -11.04
N LEU A 295 15.99 -9.56 -9.89
CA LEU A 295 15.68 -8.99 -8.58
C LEU A 295 16.29 -7.60 -8.39
N LEU A 296 17.55 -7.41 -8.78
CA LEU A 296 18.20 -6.09 -8.76
C LEU A 296 17.51 -5.10 -9.71
N LYS A 297 17.20 -5.52 -10.95
CA LYS A 297 16.48 -4.67 -11.93
C LYS A 297 15.09 -4.28 -11.44
N ALA A 298 14.34 -5.21 -10.85
CA ALA A 298 13.04 -4.92 -10.26
C ALA A 298 13.15 -3.89 -9.12
N GLN A 299 14.22 -3.98 -8.32
CA GLN A 299 14.44 -3.05 -7.22
C GLN A 299 14.69 -1.61 -7.69
N LEU A 300 15.36 -1.39 -8.83
CA LEU A 300 15.49 -0.05 -9.42
C LEU A 300 14.12 0.57 -9.67
N ASN A 301 13.22 -0.16 -10.34
CA ASN A 301 11.87 0.31 -10.63
C ASN A 301 11.08 0.62 -9.35
N PHE A 302 11.19 -0.23 -8.34
CA PHE A 302 10.50 0.00 -7.07
C PHE A 302 11.04 1.20 -6.30
N MET A 303 12.35 1.43 -6.35
CA MET A 303 12.98 2.56 -5.66
C MET A 303 12.66 3.89 -6.37
N ASN A 304 12.69 3.92 -7.71
CA ASN A 304 12.22 5.06 -8.50
C ASN A 304 10.78 5.42 -8.16
N ARG A 305 9.89 4.41 -8.14
CA ARG A 305 8.50 4.62 -7.73
C ARG A 305 8.36 5.14 -6.30
N SER A 306 9.19 4.65 -5.37
CA SER A 306 9.19 5.13 -3.98
C SER A 306 9.65 6.59 -3.88
N GLN A 307 10.56 7.02 -4.76
CA GLN A 307 11.01 8.40 -4.87
C GLN A 307 9.89 9.30 -5.43
N GLU A 308 9.20 8.86 -6.48
CA GLU A 308 8.02 9.56 -7.02
C GLU A 308 6.91 9.69 -5.96
N GLU A 309 6.58 8.60 -5.25
CA GLU A 309 5.58 8.60 -4.19
C GLU A 309 5.98 9.54 -3.04
N ALA A 310 7.25 9.54 -2.61
CA ALA A 310 7.75 10.48 -1.62
C ALA A 310 7.63 11.93 -2.09
N GLN A 311 7.98 12.20 -3.36
CA GLN A 311 7.86 13.54 -3.94
C GLN A 311 6.41 14.00 -4.01
N ASP A 312 5.49 13.13 -4.41
CA ASP A 312 4.06 13.42 -4.48
C ASP A 312 3.46 13.72 -3.10
N VAL A 313 3.92 13.03 -2.05
CA VAL A 313 3.55 13.35 -0.67
C VAL A 313 3.96 14.78 -0.31
N ILE A 314 5.22 15.16 -0.59
CA ILE A 314 5.72 16.52 -0.31
C ILE A 314 4.92 17.57 -1.07
N THR A 315 4.70 17.37 -2.37
CA THR A 315 3.92 18.28 -3.22
C THR A 315 2.49 18.44 -2.69
N GLN A 316 1.83 17.34 -2.32
CA GLN A 316 0.49 17.39 -1.75
C GLN A 316 0.42 18.15 -0.43
N ILE A 317 1.44 18.07 0.43
CA ILE A 317 1.49 18.81 1.70
C ILE A 317 1.46 20.31 1.41
N PHE A 318 2.36 20.80 0.55
CA PHE A 318 2.44 22.23 0.25
C PHE A 318 1.23 22.74 -0.55
N ASP A 319 0.79 22.02 -1.57
CA ASP A 319 -0.41 22.39 -2.34
C ASP A 319 -1.64 22.50 -1.45
N THR A 320 -1.82 21.53 -0.54
CA THR A 320 -2.94 21.54 0.40
C THR A 320 -2.80 22.66 1.41
N GLY A 321 -1.57 22.91 1.87
CA GLY A 321 -1.25 24.04 2.74
C GLY A 321 -1.65 25.38 2.12
N GLY A 322 -1.32 25.59 0.84
CA GLY A 322 -1.65 26.80 0.10
C GLY A 322 -3.15 26.99 -0.06
N VAL A 323 -3.88 25.92 -0.39
CA VAL A 323 -5.36 25.97 -0.50
C VAL A 323 -6.02 26.26 0.85
N LEU A 324 -5.46 25.76 1.95
CA LEU A 324 -6.00 25.97 3.29
C LEU A 324 -5.53 27.28 3.95
N GLY A 325 -4.62 28.03 3.32
CA GLY A 325 -4.06 29.25 3.91
C GLY A 325 -3.18 29.01 5.14
N VAL A 326 -2.63 27.80 5.29
CA VAL A 326 -1.81 27.39 6.45
C VAL A 326 -0.31 27.39 6.15
N LEU A 327 0.13 28.03 5.06
CA LEU A 327 1.55 28.19 4.75
C LEU A 327 2.17 29.34 5.55
N SER A 328 3.46 29.21 5.87
CA SER A 328 4.22 30.31 6.46
C SER A 328 4.26 31.53 5.53
N HIS A 329 4.38 32.73 6.12
CA HIS A 329 4.56 33.98 5.35
C HIS A 329 5.77 33.95 4.41
N LYS A 330 6.83 33.19 4.77
CA LYS A 330 8.01 32.99 3.92
C LYS A 330 7.64 32.29 2.60
N LEU A 331 6.75 31.31 2.66
CA LEU A 331 6.30 30.55 1.50
C LEU A 331 5.26 31.29 0.66
N LEU A 332 4.41 32.12 1.29
CA LEU A 332 3.42 32.94 0.61
C LEU A 332 4.05 34.06 -0.25
N ASN A 333 5.20 34.60 0.16
CA ASN A 333 5.91 35.68 -0.55
C ASN A 333 6.82 35.22 -1.70
N ARG A 334 6.88 33.92 -2.03
CA ARG A 334 7.59 33.45 -3.24
C ARG A 334 6.83 33.91 -4.50
N LYS A 335 7.18 35.12 -4.98
CA LYS A 335 6.59 35.88 -6.10
C LYS A 335 6.58 35.22 -7.49
N ASN A 336 6.93 33.95 -7.65
CA ASN A 336 6.84 33.26 -8.93
C ASN A 336 5.94 32.04 -8.75
N GLY A 337 4.79 32.03 -9.42
CA GLY A 337 3.78 30.96 -9.45
C GLY A 337 4.24 29.63 -10.03
N ARG A 338 5.45 29.17 -9.70
CA ARG A 338 5.81 27.76 -9.80
C ARG A 338 5.07 27.05 -8.68
N LYS A 339 4.06 26.24 -9.03
CA LYS A 339 3.57 25.12 -8.20
C LYS A 339 4.77 24.53 -7.48
N PHE A 340 4.69 24.28 -6.17
CA PHE A 340 5.78 23.75 -5.35
C PHE A 340 6.53 22.67 -6.14
N SER A 341 7.65 23.08 -6.73
CA SER A 341 8.31 22.28 -7.75
C SER A 341 8.95 21.09 -7.06
N ARG A 342 9.07 19.98 -7.80
CA ARG A 342 9.70 18.76 -7.31
C ARG A 342 11.01 19.13 -6.60
N VAL A 343 11.23 18.59 -5.40
CA VAL A 343 12.46 18.83 -4.62
C VAL A 343 13.66 18.21 -5.32
N VAL A 344 13.43 17.19 -6.17
CA VAL A 344 14.42 16.60 -7.07
C VAL A 344 14.12 17.05 -8.52
N PRO A 345 15.08 17.71 -9.21
CA PRO A 345 14.95 18.04 -10.63
C PRO A 345 14.90 16.77 -11.48
N ASP A 346 14.00 16.74 -12.47
CA ASP A 346 13.90 15.68 -13.46
C ASP A 346 14.55 16.16 -14.77
N PRO A 347 15.77 15.69 -15.11
CA PRO A 347 16.47 16.17 -16.30
C PRO A 347 15.73 15.88 -17.62
N SER A 348 14.74 14.97 -17.63
CA SER A 348 13.92 14.67 -18.82
C SER A 348 12.69 15.57 -18.97
N ARG A 349 12.23 16.21 -17.89
CA ARG A 349 11.04 17.09 -17.88
C ARG A 349 11.36 18.55 -17.67
N ASP A 350 12.46 18.86 -17.00
CA ASP A 350 12.88 20.23 -16.66
C ASP A 350 13.76 20.88 -17.74
N SER A 351 14.09 20.13 -18.81
CA SER A 351 14.74 20.64 -20.02
C SER A 351 13.73 21.22 -21.01
N VAL A 352 13.03 22.27 -20.63
CA VAL A 352 12.39 23.19 -21.59
C VAL A 352 12.61 24.61 -21.05
N LEU A 353 13.62 25.28 -21.59
CA LEU A 353 13.72 26.74 -21.60
C LEU A 353 12.79 27.29 -22.67
#